data_AF-A0A8S1SGP9-F1
#
_entry.id   AF-A0A8S1SGP9-F1
#
_cell.length_a   1.000
_cell.length_b   1.000
_cell.length_c   1.000
_cell.angle_alpha   90.00
_cell.angle_beta   90.00
_cell.angle_gamma   90.00
#
_symmetry.space_group_name_H-M   'P 1'
#
loop_
_entity.id
_entity.type
_entity.pdbx_description
1 polymer ?
#
loop_
_entity_poly.entity_id
_entity_poly.type
_entity_poly.pdbx_seq_one_letter_code
_entity_poly.pdbx_strand_id
1 'polypeptide(L)'
;MPPKKPKQIDPQLQQEQFEKWKESDEFRVWNELKMISKSLDTNISETTKDLTGNWQIYHNKLFELCQVFKCKPKFKYIDHVHIRSAFFAQEDIEINKQIIKQYIDGIYCAVEKLDKDRGNHVKQAFAKIYRTLEDHKFLEMSAENYQAERKNLQTLLNEFVKKLPILIKISHKLIEERLMQVTAPLRALLEINKKLIFFDLRNIAHRERMIRDFILKADIEQYCICLQECQRILLESQAIKANPNVKLIFNKLAYENWQNNKIEFFYLKPLLDAFEKMRRNLFCLMLKGINFYKAPLMENQQFVIDINEVIKAELISEHLLGSPLKRDQINFVFKVLNIIYHANPQAREFLLRKDENCMKGSIPKLIVYHTILHMRIWKDRKKEDELKQQKLEQQDLLKQTQLQHSQLQNIQDENLANTQTSVYMSPEKKRQLEEEQKKKEEELRLAEETAREKEQQSLMEKYGRYWLWDFYCTQENRDIFEDCVERVRHINVAVQQDIEDEIIKEGMIPKIRNRQIQQNDPSLLFNELRKKDYDNQYVLMRRPPELWNYPKIIEEKHQFRAIADPKKCYIDQRIENLEERINLLANHLQTYKPQTWKELIERVVDALKETYIQEPNQIDEQ
;
A
#
# COMPACT_ATOMS: atom_id res chain seq x y z
N MET A 1 -37.09 25.80 -69.18
CA MET A 1 -35.78 26.32 -69.63
C MET A 1 -34.72 25.29 -69.28
N PRO A 2 -33.90 24.82 -70.22
CA PRO A 2 -32.79 23.92 -69.88
C PRO A 2 -31.74 24.67 -69.03
N PRO A 3 -31.02 24.00 -68.12
CA PRO A 3 -30.01 24.65 -67.28
C PRO A 3 -28.90 25.21 -68.18
N LYS A 4 -28.56 26.49 -68.01
CA LYS A 4 -27.39 27.10 -68.66
C LYS A 4 -26.16 26.27 -68.26
N LYS A 5 -25.47 25.68 -69.25
CA LYS A 5 -24.19 25.00 -69.05
C LYS A 5 -23.23 25.96 -68.31
N PRO A 6 -22.52 25.50 -67.27
CA PRO A 6 -21.56 26.34 -66.56
C PRO A 6 -20.51 26.86 -67.55
N LYS A 7 -20.24 28.16 -67.51
CA LYS A 7 -19.17 28.78 -68.31
C LYS A 7 -17.86 28.08 -67.93
N GLN A 8 -17.23 27.37 -68.88
CA GLN A 8 -15.88 26.83 -68.72
C GLN A 8 -14.95 28.02 -68.46
N ILE A 9 -14.35 28.05 -67.27
CA ILE A 9 -13.33 29.02 -66.91
C ILE A 9 -12.06 28.62 -67.67
N ASP A 10 -11.31 29.61 -68.16
CA ASP A 10 -10.05 29.38 -68.85
C ASP A 10 -9.05 28.61 -67.95
N PRO A 11 -8.57 27.41 -68.36
CA PRO A 11 -7.64 26.60 -67.58
C PRO A 11 -6.35 27.33 -67.18
N GLN A 12 -5.84 28.23 -68.03
CA GLN A 12 -4.64 29.02 -67.70
C GLN A 12 -4.90 29.99 -66.54
N LEU A 13 -6.07 30.65 -66.56
CA LEU A 13 -6.48 31.56 -65.49
C LEU A 13 -6.69 30.80 -64.16
N GLN A 14 -7.24 29.58 -64.21
CA GLN A 14 -7.38 28.74 -63.01
C GLN A 14 -6.03 28.36 -62.40
N GLN A 15 -5.05 28.01 -63.24
CA GLN A 15 -3.71 27.67 -62.79
C GLN A 15 -3.02 28.88 -62.14
N GLU A 16 -3.08 30.05 -62.75
CA GLU A 16 -2.51 31.28 -62.17
C GLU A 16 -3.14 31.65 -60.84
N GLN A 17 -4.47 31.51 -60.70
CA GLN A 17 -5.16 31.78 -59.44
C GLN A 17 -4.80 30.75 -58.36
N PHE A 18 -4.52 29.51 -58.73
CA PHE A 18 -4.07 28.47 -57.81
C PHE A 18 -2.65 28.74 -57.30
N GLU A 19 -1.72 29.10 -58.17
CA GLU A 19 -0.34 29.46 -57.75
C GLU A 19 -0.33 30.71 -56.86
N LYS A 20 -1.08 31.76 -57.23
CA LYS A 20 -1.24 32.96 -56.37
C LYS A 20 -1.86 32.62 -55.01
N TRP A 21 -2.76 31.63 -54.95
CA TRP A 21 -3.36 31.21 -53.69
C TRP A 21 -2.36 30.47 -52.80
N LYS A 22 -1.44 29.66 -53.35
CA LYS A 22 -0.37 29.01 -52.57
C LYS A 22 0.56 30.03 -51.90
N GLU A 23 0.71 31.21 -52.47
CA GLU A 23 1.49 32.32 -51.90
C GLU A 23 0.71 33.12 -50.85
N SER A 24 -0.59 32.87 -50.70
CA SER A 24 -1.46 33.64 -49.80
C SER A 24 -1.34 33.23 -48.33
N ASP A 25 -1.69 34.16 -47.44
CA ASP A 25 -1.82 33.87 -46.00
C ASP A 25 -2.83 32.76 -45.72
N GLU A 26 -3.87 32.60 -46.56
CA GLU A 26 -4.88 31.53 -46.38
C GLU A 26 -4.24 30.15 -46.47
N PHE A 27 -3.39 29.95 -47.50
CA PHE A 27 -2.68 28.69 -47.68
C PHE A 27 -1.67 28.44 -46.57
N ARG A 28 -0.89 29.47 -46.18
CA ARG A 28 0.08 29.35 -45.09
C ARG A 28 -0.60 28.88 -43.78
N VAL A 29 -1.64 29.59 -43.34
CA VAL A 29 -2.33 29.31 -42.08
C VAL A 29 -3.06 27.96 -42.14
N TRP A 30 -3.65 27.60 -43.27
CA TRP A 30 -4.24 26.27 -43.49
C TRP A 30 -3.18 25.18 -43.32
N ASN A 31 -2.04 25.31 -43.98
CA ASN A 31 -0.98 24.31 -43.93
C ASN A 31 -0.37 24.20 -42.52
N GLU A 32 -0.15 25.32 -41.82
CA GLU A 32 0.28 25.31 -40.42
C GLU A 32 -0.73 24.60 -39.51
N LEU A 33 -2.04 24.90 -39.67
CA LEU A 33 -3.08 24.24 -38.89
C LEU A 33 -3.12 22.73 -39.13
N LYS A 34 -2.87 22.30 -40.37
CA LYS A 34 -2.73 20.88 -40.73
C LYS A 34 -1.50 20.23 -40.10
N MET A 35 -0.37 20.93 -40.05
CA MET A 35 0.82 20.42 -39.36
C MET A 35 0.57 20.26 -37.86
N ILE A 36 -0.13 21.22 -37.25
CA ILE A 36 -0.57 21.14 -35.86
C ILE A 36 -1.55 19.98 -35.67
N SER A 37 -2.52 19.79 -36.57
CA SER A 37 -3.50 18.69 -36.46
C SER A 37 -2.82 17.33 -36.47
N LYS A 38 -1.81 17.13 -37.33
CA LYS A 38 -0.98 15.92 -37.38
C LYS A 38 -0.14 15.68 -36.12
N SER A 39 0.20 16.73 -35.37
CA SER A 39 0.93 16.59 -34.10
C SER A 39 0.03 16.25 -32.90
N LEU A 40 -1.30 16.23 -33.10
CA LEU A 40 -2.24 15.86 -32.06
C LEU A 40 -2.55 14.37 -32.23
N ASP A 41 -2.22 13.55 -31.23
CA ASP A 41 -2.35 12.08 -31.24
C ASP A 41 -3.81 11.56 -31.23
N THR A 42 -4.78 12.33 -31.72
CA THR A 42 -6.21 12.05 -31.55
C THR A 42 -7.03 12.45 -32.77
N ASN A 43 -7.56 11.44 -33.47
CA ASN A 43 -8.56 11.64 -34.52
C ASN A 43 -9.90 12.08 -33.90
N ILE A 44 -10.35 13.29 -34.24
CA ILE A 44 -11.63 13.81 -33.76
C ILE A 44 -12.77 13.38 -34.67
N SER A 45 -13.88 13.01 -34.03
CA SER A 45 -15.11 12.61 -34.69
C SER A 45 -16.34 13.11 -33.94
N GLU A 46 -17.51 12.92 -34.54
CA GLU A 46 -18.79 13.17 -33.88
C GLU A 46 -19.05 12.20 -32.71
N THR A 47 -18.33 11.08 -32.63
CA THR A 47 -18.41 10.10 -31.54
C THR A 47 -17.38 10.34 -30.43
N THR A 48 -16.43 11.26 -30.62
CA THR A 48 -15.46 11.65 -29.60
C THR A 48 -16.20 12.18 -28.36
N LYS A 49 -15.94 11.60 -27.18
CA LYS A 49 -16.68 11.92 -25.96
C LYS A 49 -16.16 13.14 -25.22
N ASP A 50 -14.85 13.38 -25.29
CA ASP A 50 -14.20 14.53 -24.66
C ASP A 50 -13.01 14.98 -25.51
N LEU A 51 -12.60 16.23 -25.33
CA LEU A 51 -11.46 16.82 -26.00
C LEU A 51 -10.42 17.20 -24.94
N THR A 52 -9.59 16.24 -24.51
CA THR A 52 -8.52 16.45 -23.52
C THR A 52 -7.17 16.67 -24.22
N GLY A 53 -6.26 17.42 -23.59
CA GLY A 53 -4.90 17.67 -24.08
C GLY A 53 -4.61 19.08 -24.59
N ASN A 54 -3.49 19.27 -25.31
CA ASN A 54 -2.97 20.59 -25.68
C ASN A 54 -3.60 21.18 -26.97
N TRP A 55 -4.93 21.22 -27.01
CA TRP A 55 -5.69 21.72 -28.17
C TRP A 55 -5.67 23.23 -28.33
N GLN A 56 -5.20 23.98 -27.33
CA GLN A 56 -5.23 25.45 -27.39
C GLN A 56 -4.39 26.00 -28.56
N ILE A 57 -3.28 25.35 -28.89
CA ILE A 57 -2.45 25.70 -30.04
C ILE A 57 -3.25 25.59 -31.34
N TYR A 58 -4.00 24.49 -31.51
CA TYR A 58 -4.89 24.29 -32.65
C TYR A 58 -6.03 25.31 -32.66
N HIS A 59 -6.66 25.60 -31.52
CA HIS A 59 -7.73 26.58 -31.41
C HIS A 59 -7.29 28.00 -31.76
N ASN A 60 -6.09 28.41 -31.32
CA ASN A 60 -5.50 29.70 -31.67
C ASN A 60 -5.29 29.81 -33.19
N LYS A 61 -4.76 28.75 -33.82
CA LYS A 61 -4.51 28.74 -35.26
C LYS A 61 -5.82 28.62 -36.07
N LEU A 62 -6.82 27.91 -35.58
CA LEU A 62 -8.17 27.86 -36.16
C LEU A 62 -8.85 29.24 -36.12
N PHE A 63 -8.63 30.01 -35.06
CA PHE A 63 -9.11 31.38 -34.98
C PHE A 63 -8.45 32.29 -36.02
N GLU A 64 -7.12 32.20 -36.15
CA GLU A 64 -6.38 32.90 -37.20
C GLU A 64 -6.91 32.54 -38.59
N LEU A 65 -7.16 31.24 -38.85
CA LEU A 65 -7.74 30.77 -40.10
C LEU A 65 -9.11 31.42 -40.38
N CYS A 66 -9.98 31.53 -39.36
CA CYS A 66 -11.25 32.22 -39.49
C CYS A 66 -11.08 33.69 -39.92
N GLN A 67 -10.07 34.38 -39.37
CA GLN A 67 -9.79 35.79 -39.69
C GLN A 67 -9.30 35.95 -41.14
N VAL A 68 -8.35 35.12 -41.58
CA VAL A 68 -7.81 35.20 -42.94
C VAL A 68 -8.88 34.87 -43.99
N PHE A 69 -9.75 33.89 -43.72
CA PHE A 69 -10.91 33.57 -44.55
C PHE A 69 -12.06 34.60 -44.47
N LYS A 70 -11.86 35.70 -43.73
CA LYS A 70 -12.83 36.79 -43.52
C LYS A 70 -14.17 36.29 -42.97
N CYS A 71 -14.16 35.18 -42.24
CA CYS A 71 -15.29 34.80 -41.39
C CYS A 71 -15.35 35.85 -40.28
N LYS A 72 -16.55 36.32 -39.89
CA LYS A 72 -16.71 37.40 -38.90
C LYS A 72 -16.96 36.81 -37.49
N PRO A 73 -15.94 36.41 -36.71
CA PRO A 73 -16.15 35.89 -35.37
C PRO A 73 -16.71 36.96 -34.43
N LYS A 74 -17.69 36.56 -33.62
CA LYS A 74 -18.24 37.39 -32.53
C LYS A 74 -17.45 37.24 -31.21
N PHE A 75 -16.30 36.57 -31.26
CA PHE A 75 -15.42 36.28 -30.12
C PHE A 75 -13.99 36.72 -30.44
N LYS A 76 -13.23 37.06 -29.39
CA LYS A 76 -11.84 37.55 -29.51
C LYS A 76 -10.80 36.43 -29.61
N TYR A 77 -11.12 35.24 -29.12
CA TYR A 77 -10.29 34.04 -29.14
C TYR A 77 -11.17 32.80 -28.95
N ILE A 78 -10.62 31.63 -29.26
CA ILE A 78 -11.27 30.32 -29.02
C ILE A 78 -10.61 29.69 -27.81
N ASP A 79 -11.28 29.70 -26.67
CA ASP A 79 -10.83 28.96 -25.49
C ASP A 79 -11.10 27.46 -25.65
N HIS A 80 -10.12 26.64 -25.26
CA HIS A 80 -10.27 25.20 -25.16
C HIS A 80 -11.47 24.77 -24.33
N VAL A 81 -11.74 25.44 -23.21
CA VAL A 81 -12.86 25.05 -22.32
C VAL A 81 -14.21 25.21 -23.04
N HIS A 82 -14.36 26.21 -23.91
CA HIS A 82 -15.57 26.42 -24.71
C HIS A 82 -15.81 25.27 -25.69
N ILE A 83 -14.76 24.85 -26.40
CA ILE A 83 -14.86 23.75 -27.37
C ILE A 83 -15.09 22.44 -26.66
N ARG A 84 -14.35 22.18 -25.60
CA ARG A 84 -14.49 20.95 -24.82
C ARG A 84 -15.89 20.77 -24.24
N SER A 85 -16.53 21.84 -23.79
CA SER A 85 -17.93 21.80 -23.34
C SER A 85 -18.87 21.27 -24.42
N ALA A 86 -18.60 21.52 -25.70
CA ALA A 86 -19.38 20.96 -26.80
C ALA A 86 -19.26 19.43 -26.91
N PHE A 87 -18.09 18.87 -26.57
CA PHE A 87 -17.85 17.43 -26.60
C PHE A 87 -18.44 16.72 -25.39
N PHE A 88 -18.38 17.37 -24.21
CA PHE A 88 -18.87 16.82 -22.95
C PHE A 88 -20.41 16.85 -22.80
N ALA A 89 -21.12 17.66 -23.59
CA ALA A 89 -22.57 17.80 -23.46
C ALA A 89 -23.32 16.50 -23.79
N GLN A 90 -23.91 15.86 -22.78
CA GLN A 90 -24.66 14.62 -22.88
C GLN A 90 -26.04 14.77 -22.25
N GLU A 91 -27.05 14.09 -22.80
CA GLU A 91 -28.42 14.06 -22.24
C GLU A 91 -28.73 12.65 -21.73
N ASP A 92 -29.67 12.53 -20.80
CA ASP A 92 -30.22 11.24 -20.40
C ASP A 92 -30.85 10.52 -21.59
N ILE A 93 -30.66 9.20 -21.65
CA ILE A 93 -31.11 8.38 -22.79
C ILE A 93 -32.38 7.63 -22.38
N GLU A 94 -33.46 7.82 -23.12
CA GLU A 94 -34.67 7.03 -22.93
C GLU A 94 -34.61 5.74 -23.76
N ILE A 95 -34.54 4.58 -23.12
CA ILE A 95 -34.61 3.26 -23.77
C ILE A 95 -35.81 2.51 -23.21
N ASN A 96 -36.75 2.09 -24.07
CA ASN A 96 -37.95 1.35 -23.68
C ASN A 96 -38.78 2.04 -22.56
N LYS A 97 -38.92 3.37 -22.61
CA LYS A 97 -39.57 4.21 -21.59
C LYS A 97 -38.86 4.22 -20.21
N GLN A 98 -37.63 3.72 -20.15
CA GLN A 98 -36.77 3.86 -18.98
C GLN A 98 -35.70 4.91 -19.24
N ILE A 99 -35.56 5.87 -18.31
CA ILE A 99 -34.54 6.91 -18.38
C ILE A 99 -33.22 6.34 -17.86
N ILE A 100 -32.26 6.18 -18.77
CA ILE A 100 -30.88 5.82 -18.45
C ILE A 100 -30.11 7.10 -18.20
N LYS A 101 -29.87 7.36 -16.92
CA LYS A 101 -29.08 8.50 -16.46
C LYS A 101 -27.64 8.42 -16.95
N GLN A 102 -27.10 9.51 -17.48
CA GLN A 102 -25.70 9.56 -17.87
C GLN A 102 -24.79 9.79 -16.65
N TYR A 103 -23.89 8.85 -16.42
CA TYR A 103 -22.87 8.92 -15.39
C TYR A 103 -21.48 8.87 -16.03
N ILE A 104 -20.60 9.76 -15.58
CA ILE A 104 -19.16 9.69 -15.84
C ILE A 104 -18.50 9.64 -14.46
N ASP A 105 -17.68 8.62 -14.22
CA ASP A 105 -17.00 8.43 -12.94
C ASP A 105 -17.95 8.42 -11.73
N GLY A 106 -19.12 7.78 -11.87
CA GLY A 106 -20.15 7.73 -10.81
C GLY A 106 -20.89 9.05 -10.57
N ILE A 107 -20.57 10.11 -11.32
CA ILE A 107 -21.17 11.43 -11.17
C ILE A 107 -22.16 11.70 -12.31
N TYR A 108 -23.37 12.13 -11.95
CA TYR A 108 -24.41 12.49 -12.90
C TYR A 108 -24.04 13.76 -13.66
N CYS A 109 -23.91 13.66 -14.98
CA CYS A 109 -23.36 14.74 -15.82
C CYS A 109 -24.31 15.21 -16.93
N ALA A 110 -25.53 14.67 -16.99
CA ALA A 110 -26.46 15.03 -18.06
C ALA A 110 -26.91 16.50 -17.97
N VAL A 111 -27.12 17.08 -19.15
CA VAL A 111 -27.70 18.41 -19.37
C VAL A 111 -29.02 18.29 -20.10
N GLU A 112 -29.77 19.39 -20.16
CA GLU A 112 -31.01 19.43 -20.92
C GLU A 112 -30.77 19.21 -22.41
N LYS A 113 -31.76 18.65 -23.09
CA LYS A 113 -31.71 18.36 -24.54
C LYS A 113 -31.28 19.57 -25.37
N LEU A 114 -31.77 20.76 -25.02
CA LEU A 114 -31.41 22.00 -25.73
C LEU A 114 -29.93 22.35 -25.61
N ASP A 115 -29.31 22.09 -24.46
CA ASP A 115 -27.89 22.35 -24.22
C ASP A 115 -27.02 21.31 -24.94
N LYS A 116 -27.44 20.04 -24.87
CA LYS A 116 -26.82 18.94 -25.61
C LYS A 116 -26.88 19.16 -27.11
N ASP A 117 -28.00 19.62 -27.67
CA ASP A 117 -28.14 19.91 -29.09
C ASP A 117 -27.23 21.08 -29.53
N ARG A 118 -27.11 22.13 -28.72
CA ARG A 118 -26.15 23.22 -28.98
C ARG A 118 -24.71 22.74 -28.95
N GLY A 119 -24.36 21.89 -27.97
CA GLY A 119 -23.06 21.23 -27.90
C GLY A 119 -22.78 20.41 -29.16
N ASN A 120 -23.70 19.53 -29.55
CA ASN A 120 -23.62 18.71 -30.75
C ASN A 120 -23.47 19.53 -32.03
N HIS A 121 -24.19 20.64 -32.16
CA HIS A 121 -24.05 21.52 -33.33
C HIS A 121 -22.63 22.07 -33.48
N VAL A 122 -21.99 22.49 -32.38
CA VAL A 122 -20.60 22.96 -32.37
C VAL A 122 -19.63 21.81 -32.61
N LYS A 123 -19.85 20.67 -31.94
CA LYS A 123 -19.07 19.44 -32.08
C LYS A 123 -19.01 18.97 -33.53
N GLN A 124 -20.16 18.88 -34.20
CA GLN A 124 -20.26 18.48 -35.61
C GLN A 124 -19.54 19.47 -36.52
N ALA A 125 -19.73 20.77 -36.32
CA ALA A 125 -19.05 21.79 -37.13
C ALA A 125 -17.53 21.71 -36.97
N PHE A 126 -17.05 21.55 -35.73
CA PHE A 126 -15.64 21.42 -35.42
C PHE A 126 -15.02 20.13 -35.99
N ALA A 127 -15.70 18.98 -35.81
CA ALA A 127 -15.24 17.70 -36.34
C ALA A 127 -15.18 17.68 -37.88
N LYS A 128 -16.14 18.34 -38.56
CA LYS A 128 -16.11 18.51 -40.03
C LYS A 128 -14.91 19.33 -40.48
N ILE A 129 -14.65 20.46 -39.81
CA ILE A 129 -13.46 21.28 -40.10
C ILE A 129 -12.19 20.44 -39.94
N TYR A 130 -12.04 19.75 -38.81
CA TYR A 130 -10.87 18.91 -38.53
C TYR A 130 -10.65 17.85 -39.62
N ARG A 131 -11.70 17.09 -39.98
CA ARG A 131 -11.64 16.08 -41.04
C ARG A 131 -11.30 16.68 -42.41
N THR A 132 -11.89 17.81 -42.78
CA THR A 132 -11.57 18.50 -44.05
C THR A 132 -10.10 18.94 -44.12
N LEU A 133 -9.49 19.28 -42.98
CA LEU A 133 -8.07 19.66 -42.92
C LEU A 133 -7.14 18.44 -42.97
N GLU A 134 -7.56 17.31 -42.39
CA GLU A 134 -6.81 16.05 -42.42
C GLU A 134 -6.89 15.32 -43.76
N ASP A 135 -8.00 15.47 -44.49
CA ASP A 135 -8.27 14.75 -45.73
C ASP A 135 -7.13 14.91 -46.75
N HIS A 136 -6.76 13.79 -47.39
CA HIS A 136 -5.66 13.72 -48.35
C HIS A 136 -5.85 14.64 -49.57
N LYS A 137 -7.09 15.08 -49.83
CA LYS A 137 -7.47 15.98 -50.92
C LYS A 137 -6.68 17.28 -50.97
N PHE A 138 -6.12 17.75 -49.85
CA PHE A 138 -5.27 18.92 -49.86
C PHE A 138 -3.93 18.71 -50.59
N LEU A 139 -3.36 17.50 -50.54
CA LEU A 139 -2.15 17.19 -51.31
C LEU A 139 -2.46 16.97 -52.80
N GLU A 140 -3.70 16.59 -53.09
CA GLU A 140 -4.24 16.36 -54.42
C GLU A 140 -5.00 17.59 -54.96
N MET A 141 -4.89 18.73 -54.27
CA MET A 141 -5.54 19.94 -54.71
C MET A 141 -4.89 20.43 -56.01
N SER A 142 -5.73 20.66 -57.01
CA SER A 142 -5.36 21.13 -58.33
C SER A 142 -6.06 22.45 -58.62
N ALA A 143 -5.64 23.11 -59.71
CA ALA A 143 -6.30 24.31 -60.19
C ALA A 143 -7.80 24.11 -60.48
N GLU A 144 -8.24 22.88 -60.74
CA GLU A 144 -9.62 22.55 -61.05
C GLU A 144 -10.53 22.46 -59.81
N ASN A 145 -9.99 22.00 -58.67
CA ASN A 145 -10.79 21.70 -57.48
C ASN A 145 -10.58 22.68 -56.30
N TYR A 146 -9.49 23.47 -56.28
CA TYR A 146 -9.14 24.26 -55.09
C TYR A 146 -10.20 25.31 -54.72
N GLN A 147 -10.89 25.92 -55.69
CA GLN A 147 -11.95 26.91 -55.39
C GLN A 147 -13.15 26.28 -54.69
N ALA A 148 -13.52 25.06 -55.09
CA ALA A 148 -14.61 24.32 -54.48
C ALA A 148 -14.27 23.94 -53.04
N GLU A 149 -13.05 23.41 -52.81
CA GLU A 149 -12.58 23.04 -51.48
C GLU A 149 -12.40 24.25 -50.56
N ARG A 150 -11.84 25.35 -51.07
CA ARG A 150 -11.74 26.63 -50.35
C ARG A 150 -13.10 27.15 -49.92
N LYS A 151 -14.09 27.11 -50.82
CA LYS A 151 -15.47 27.53 -50.52
C LYS A 151 -16.16 26.60 -49.53
N ASN A 152 -15.89 25.30 -49.62
CA ASN A 152 -16.38 24.29 -48.69
C ASN A 152 -15.87 24.57 -47.27
N LEU A 153 -14.55 24.74 -47.09
CA LEU A 153 -13.98 25.08 -45.79
C LEU A 153 -14.52 26.41 -45.27
N GLN A 154 -14.59 27.46 -46.11
CA GLN A 154 -15.14 28.75 -45.69
C GLN A 154 -16.60 28.63 -45.20
N THR A 155 -17.40 27.74 -45.80
CA THR A 155 -18.77 27.46 -45.36
C THR A 155 -18.78 26.82 -43.97
N LEU A 156 -17.92 25.82 -43.74
CA LEU A 156 -17.77 25.16 -42.44
C LEU A 156 -17.29 26.14 -41.34
N LEU A 157 -16.30 26.98 -41.64
CA LEU A 157 -15.81 28.01 -40.72
C LEU A 157 -16.92 29.01 -40.34
N ASN A 158 -17.69 29.47 -41.32
CA ASN A 158 -18.83 30.37 -41.05
C ASN A 158 -19.92 29.71 -40.21
N GLU A 159 -20.18 28.42 -40.42
CA GLU A 159 -21.12 27.65 -39.60
C GLU A 159 -20.64 27.53 -38.15
N PHE A 160 -19.38 27.17 -37.95
CA PHE A 160 -18.75 27.10 -36.63
C PHE A 160 -18.77 28.44 -35.90
N VAL A 161 -18.38 29.52 -36.57
CA VAL A 161 -18.38 30.89 -36.03
C VAL A 161 -19.78 31.38 -35.64
N LYS A 162 -20.84 30.89 -36.31
CA LYS A 162 -22.24 31.21 -35.93
C LYS A 162 -22.68 30.42 -34.70
N LYS A 163 -22.28 29.15 -34.59
CA LYS A 163 -22.74 28.22 -33.54
C LYS A 163 -22.01 28.41 -32.20
N LEU A 164 -20.69 28.60 -32.21
CA LEU A 164 -19.88 28.68 -30.99
C LEU A 164 -20.33 29.80 -30.01
N PRO A 165 -20.63 31.04 -30.46
CA PRO A 165 -21.10 32.10 -29.55
C PRO A 165 -22.41 31.74 -28.82
N ILE A 166 -23.29 30.97 -29.47
CA ILE A 166 -24.57 30.55 -28.90
C ILE A 166 -24.33 29.57 -27.76
N LEU A 167 -23.45 28.58 -27.98
CA LEU A 167 -23.01 27.65 -26.93
C LEU A 167 -22.39 28.39 -25.75
N ILE A 168 -21.42 29.28 -26.01
CA ILE A 168 -20.72 30.05 -24.96
C ILE A 168 -21.69 30.88 -24.13
N LYS A 169 -22.64 31.58 -24.77
CA LYS A 169 -23.54 32.49 -24.08
C LYS A 169 -24.59 31.77 -23.23
N ILE A 170 -25.09 30.62 -23.70
CA ILE A 170 -26.30 30.01 -23.12
C ILE A 170 -25.98 28.77 -22.30
N SER A 171 -25.20 27.84 -22.84
CA SER A 171 -25.10 26.47 -22.31
C SER A 171 -23.74 26.16 -21.68
N HIS A 172 -22.68 26.85 -22.09
CA HIS A 172 -21.30 26.55 -21.68
C HIS A 172 -21.13 26.55 -20.16
N LYS A 173 -21.64 27.56 -19.45
CA LYS A 173 -21.50 27.66 -17.99
C LYS A 173 -22.07 26.43 -17.26
N LEU A 174 -23.28 26.01 -17.66
CA LEU A 174 -23.93 24.83 -17.08
C LEU A 174 -23.13 23.55 -17.36
N ILE A 175 -22.68 23.36 -18.61
CA ILE A 175 -21.89 22.19 -19.00
C ILE A 175 -20.53 22.18 -18.27
N GLU A 176 -19.89 23.35 -18.13
CA GLU A 176 -18.64 23.49 -17.40
C GLU A 176 -18.82 23.16 -15.92
N GLU A 177 -19.90 23.60 -15.27
CA GLU A 177 -20.20 23.22 -13.89
C GLU A 177 -20.30 21.69 -13.72
N ARG A 178 -20.94 20.99 -14.67
CA ARG A 178 -20.99 19.51 -14.69
C ARG A 178 -19.61 18.89 -14.90
N LEU A 179 -18.82 19.41 -15.84
CA LEU A 179 -17.46 18.95 -16.08
C LEU A 179 -16.56 19.14 -14.84
N MET A 180 -16.72 20.26 -14.14
CA MET A 180 -15.97 20.56 -12.91
C MET A 180 -16.35 19.62 -11.77
N GLN A 181 -17.62 19.18 -11.68
CA GLN A 181 -18.04 18.16 -10.73
C GLN A 181 -17.36 16.82 -11.03
N VAL A 182 -17.40 16.36 -12.29
CA VAL A 182 -16.79 15.10 -12.71
C VAL A 182 -15.28 15.07 -12.47
N THR A 183 -14.60 16.18 -12.74
CA THR A 183 -13.14 16.27 -12.59
C THR A 183 -12.66 16.66 -11.18
N ALA A 184 -13.58 16.95 -10.25
CA ALA A 184 -13.24 17.42 -8.90
C ALA A 184 -12.39 16.43 -8.08
N PRO A 185 -12.66 15.11 -8.08
CA PRO A 185 -11.89 14.16 -7.26
C PRO A 185 -10.40 14.12 -7.64
N LEU A 186 -10.11 13.95 -8.95
CA LEU A 186 -8.73 13.94 -9.45
C LEU A 186 -8.04 15.29 -9.20
N ARG A 187 -8.73 16.41 -9.41
CA ARG A 187 -8.18 17.74 -9.14
C ARG A 187 -7.81 17.92 -7.67
N ALA A 188 -8.69 17.51 -6.75
CA ALA A 188 -8.44 17.58 -5.32
C ALA A 188 -7.21 16.76 -4.93
N LEU A 189 -7.07 15.54 -5.48
CA LEU A 189 -5.91 14.68 -5.28
C LEU A 189 -4.61 15.31 -5.83
N LEU A 190 -4.65 15.94 -6.99
CA LEU A 190 -3.49 16.59 -7.59
C LEU A 190 -2.99 17.77 -6.76
N GLU A 191 -3.90 18.62 -6.27
CA GLU A 191 -3.54 19.78 -5.44
C GLU A 191 -2.95 19.36 -4.10
N ILE A 192 -3.49 18.32 -3.45
CA ILE A 192 -2.90 17.83 -2.19
C ILE A 192 -1.58 17.07 -2.42
N ASN A 193 -1.47 16.29 -3.50
CA ASN A 193 -0.20 15.65 -3.87
C ASN A 193 0.92 16.68 -4.12
N LYS A 194 0.58 17.78 -4.80
CA LYS A 194 1.48 18.93 -5.02
C LYS A 194 1.96 19.50 -3.69
N LYS A 195 1.05 19.75 -2.74
CA LYS A 195 1.42 20.27 -1.42
C LYS A 195 2.41 19.35 -0.71
N LEU A 196 2.14 18.04 -0.70
CA LEU A 196 3.05 17.05 -0.11
C LEU A 196 4.42 17.04 -0.80
N ILE A 197 4.48 17.05 -2.13
CA ILE A 197 5.75 17.07 -2.86
C ILE A 197 6.54 18.36 -2.56
N PHE A 198 5.88 19.52 -2.53
CA PHE A 198 6.56 20.76 -2.16
C PHE A 198 6.98 20.79 -0.69
N PHE A 199 6.22 20.13 0.20
CA PHE A 199 6.65 19.94 1.58
C PHE A 199 7.94 19.13 1.64
N ASP A 200 7.99 17.98 0.95
CA ASP A 200 9.16 17.10 0.88
C ASP A 200 10.39 17.84 0.31
N LEU A 201 10.19 18.67 -0.73
CA LEU A 201 11.27 19.44 -1.36
C LEU A 201 11.77 20.63 -0.50
N ARG A 202 10.89 21.25 0.29
CA ARG A 202 11.24 22.45 1.08
C ARG A 202 11.84 22.11 2.45
N ASN A 203 11.45 20.98 3.04
CA ASN A 203 11.80 20.64 4.41
C ASN A 203 12.74 19.42 4.44
N ILE A 204 13.88 19.53 3.74
CA ILE A 204 14.89 18.45 3.64
C ILE A 204 15.56 18.23 5.00
N ALA A 205 15.76 19.29 5.78
CA ALA A 205 16.39 19.21 7.09
C ALA A 205 15.44 18.57 8.13
N HIS A 206 15.95 17.56 8.86
CA HIS A 206 15.18 16.82 9.87
C HIS A 206 14.49 17.74 10.90
N ARG A 207 15.21 18.78 11.37
CA ARG A 207 14.68 19.73 12.35
C ARG A 207 13.49 20.54 11.82
N GLU A 208 13.56 21.01 10.57
CA GLU A 208 12.46 21.76 9.94
C GLU A 208 11.24 20.88 9.73
N ARG A 209 11.47 19.63 9.32
CA ARG A 209 10.43 18.61 9.19
C ARG A 209 9.72 18.35 10.52
N MET A 210 10.46 18.22 11.62
CA MET A 210 9.88 18.06 12.96
C MET A 210 9.00 19.24 13.37
N ILE A 211 9.46 20.49 13.14
CA ILE A 211 8.69 21.70 13.52
C ILE A 211 7.35 21.76 12.76
N ARG A 212 7.32 21.26 11.52
CA ARG A 212 6.15 21.30 10.64
C ARG A 212 5.43 19.96 10.50
N ASP A 213 5.71 19.01 11.38
CA ASP A 213 5.15 17.66 11.32
C ASP A 213 3.62 17.66 11.39
N PHE A 214 3.03 18.58 12.17
CA PHE A 214 1.57 18.72 12.24
C PHE A 214 0.93 19.11 10.89
N ILE A 215 1.62 19.92 10.08
CA ILE A 215 1.16 20.30 8.72
C ILE A 215 1.23 19.07 7.82
N LEU A 216 2.35 18.35 7.86
CA LEU A 216 2.54 17.12 7.08
C LEU A 216 1.45 16.10 7.42
N LYS A 217 1.16 15.88 8.70
CA LYS A 217 0.10 14.97 9.15
C LYS A 217 -1.28 15.38 8.64
N ALA A 218 -1.62 16.67 8.70
CA ALA A 218 -2.88 17.19 8.17
C ALA A 218 -2.97 17.01 6.64
N ASP A 219 -1.89 17.30 5.91
CA ASP A 219 -1.85 17.11 4.45
C ASP A 219 -1.91 15.63 4.06
N ILE A 220 -1.31 14.72 4.85
CA ILE A 220 -1.43 13.27 4.66
C ILE A 220 -2.88 12.81 4.87
N GLU A 221 -3.56 13.28 5.91
CA GLU A 221 -4.97 12.93 6.16
C GLU A 221 -5.84 13.39 4.97
N GLN A 222 -5.65 14.63 4.51
CA GLN A 222 -6.38 15.14 3.35
C GLN A 222 -6.05 14.36 2.07
N TYR A 223 -4.79 13.94 1.89
CA TYR A 223 -4.39 13.10 0.77
C TYR A 223 -5.09 11.75 0.82
N CYS A 224 -5.16 11.12 2.00
CA CYS A 224 -5.87 9.86 2.20
C CYS A 224 -7.35 10.00 1.78
N ILE A 225 -8.03 11.07 2.24
CA ILE A 225 -9.43 11.34 1.87
C ILE A 225 -9.58 11.47 0.34
N CYS A 226 -8.74 12.28 -0.30
CA CYS A 226 -8.83 12.49 -1.75
C CYS A 226 -8.53 11.22 -2.56
N LEU A 227 -7.54 10.42 -2.16
CA LEU A 227 -7.19 9.18 -2.85
C LEU A 227 -8.25 8.10 -2.62
N GLN A 228 -8.78 7.98 -1.40
CA GLN A 228 -9.86 7.04 -1.08
C GLN A 228 -11.11 7.32 -1.92
N GLU A 229 -11.44 8.60 -2.13
CA GLU A 229 -12.58 9.00 -2.98
C GLU A 229 -12.34 8.63 -4.46
N CYS A 230 -11.11 8.83 -4.97
CA CYS A 230 -10.76 8.38 -6.31
C CYS A 230 -10.87 6.86 -6.44
N GLN A 231 -10.40 6.10 -5.45
CA GLN A 231 -10.51 4.64 -5.45
C GLN A 231 -11.96 4.17 -5.36
N ARG A 232 -12.81 4.81 -4.54
CA ARG A 232 -14.26 4.51 -4.47
C ARG A 232 -14.92 4.60 -5.84
N ILE A 233 -14.66 5.70 -6.55
CA ILE A 233 -15.20 5.94 -7.90
C ILE A 233 -14.71 4.89 -8.90
N LEU A 234 -13.40 4.59 -8.89
CA LEU A 234 -12.81 3.58 -9.77
C LEU A 234 -13.31 2.17 -9.46
N LEU A 235 -13.68 1.89 -8.22
CA LEU A 235 -14.27 0.61 -7.82
C LEU A 235 -15.70 0.49 -8.35
N GLU A 236 -16.52 1.53 -8.19
CA GLU A 236 -17.91 1.59 -8.69
C GLU A 236 -17.98 1.43 -10.22
N SER A 237 -16.98 1.94 -10.93
CA SER A 237 -16.83 1.79 -12.38
C SER A 237 -16.13 0.49 -12.81
N GLN A 238 -15.73 -0.37 -11.86
CA GLN A 238 -15.02 -1.63 -12.09
C GLN A 238 -13.63 -1.48 -12.76
N ALA A 239 -13.01 -0.29 -12.71
CA ALA A 239 -11.62 -0.10 -13.17
C ALA A 239 -10.57 -0.73 -12.25
N ILE A 240 -10.90 -0.84 -10.96
CA ILE A 240 -10.07 -1.49 -9.95
C ILE A 240 -10.88 -2.58 -9.25
N LYS A 241 -10.18 -3.55 -8.66
CA LYS A 241 -10.82 -4.70 -8.01
C LYS A 241 -10.97 -4.58 -6.50
N ALA A 242 -10.26 -3.64 -5.88
CA ALA A 242 -10.25 -3.46 -4.43
C ALA A 242 -10.07 -1.98 -4.07
N ASN A 243 -10.45 -1.63 -2.85
CA ASN A 243 -10.39 -0.26 -2.32
C ASN A 243 -9.73 -0.30 -0.93
N PRO A 244 -8.40 -0.50 -0.85
CA PRO A 244 -7.71 -0.60 0.42
C PRO A 244 -7.75 0.74 1.18
N ASN A 245 -7.62 0.68 2.50
CA ASN A 245 -7.59 1.89 3.32
C ASN A 245 -6.25 2.60 3.13
N VAL A 246 -6.27 3.77 2.47
CA VAL A 246 -5.06 4.54 2.15
C VAL A 246 -4.27 4.94 3.41
N LYS A 247 -4.95 5.14 4.54
CA LYS A 247 -4.29 5.49 5.81
C LYS A 247 -3.38 4.36 6.30
N LEU A 248 -3.77 3.10 6.07
CA LEU A 248 -2.95 1.94 6.43
C LEU A 248 -1.69 1.83 5.57
N ILE A 249 -1.71 2.32 4.33
CA ILE A 249 -0.51 2.40 3.47
C ILE A 249 0.51 3.34 4.15
N PHE A 250 0.08 4.54 4.54
CA PHE A 250 0.95 5.50 5.22
C PHE A 250 1.48 4.97 6.56
N ASN A 251 0.63 4.32 7.36
CA ASN A 251 1.05 3.74 8.63
C ASN A 251 2.13 2.69 8.46
N LYS A 252 2.01 1.79 7.46
CA LYS A 252 3.02 0.77 7.15
C LYS A 252 4.33 1.38 6.65
N LEU A 253 4.26 2.36 5.75
CA LEU A 253 5.44 3.06 5.24
C LEU A 253 6.14 3.91 6.32
N ALA A 254 5.43 4.25 7.39
CA ALA A 254 5.93 4.98 8.56
C ALA A 254 6.50 4.07 9.68
N TYR A 255 6.53 2.75 9.50
CA TYR A 255 7.15 1.87 10.49
C TYR A 255 8.61 2.24 10.76
N GLU A 256 9.01 2.18 12.02
CA GLU A 256 10.38 2.48 12.38
C GLU A 256 11.33 1.37 11.91
N ASN A 257 12.46 1.76 11.33
CA ASN A 257 13.57 0.90 10.92
C ASN A 257 13.23 -0.22 9.92
N TRP A 258 12.09 -0.16 9.24
CA TRP A 258 11.72 -1.21 8.28
C TRP A 258 12.71 -1.35 7.14
N GLN A 259 13.43 -0.27 6.78
CA GLN A 259 14.45 -0.29 5.74
C GLN A 259 15.67 -1.13 6.11
N ASN A 260 15.98 -1.23 7.41
CA ASN A 260 17.11 -2.02 7.91
C ASN A 260 16.71 -3.49 8.16
N ASN A 261 15.41 -3.76 8.20
CA ASN A 261 14.88 -5.10 8.40
C ASN A 261 14.69 -5.80 7.05
N LYS A 262 15.42 -6.89 6.80
CA LYS A 262 15.43 -7.57 5.49
C LYS A 262 14.03 -8.01 5.03
N ILE A 263 13.20 -8.58 5.90
CA ILE A 263 11.88 -9.10 5.52
C ILE A 263 10.86 -7.97 5.32
N GLU A 264 10.90 -6.94 6.17
CA GLU A 264 10.03 -5.79 6.02
C GLU A 264 10.39 -4.97 4.79
N PHE A 265 11.69 -4.72 4.56
CA PHE A 265 12.20 -4.08 3.36
C PHE A 265 11.73 -4.79 2.10
N PHE A 266 11.82 -6.12 2.08
CA PHE A 266 11.41 -6.93 0.93
C PHE A 266 9.94 -6.73 0.52
N TYR A 267 9.04 -6.54 1.50
CA TYR A 267 7.60 -6.38 1.24
C TYR A 267 7.12 -4.93 1.17
N LEU A 268 7.76 -4.00 1.90
CA LEU A 268 7.37 -2.60 1.93
C LEU A 268 8.06 -1.77 0.83
N LYS A 269 9.23 -2.18 0.34
CA LYS A 269 9.92 -1.46 -0.75
C LYS A 269 9.09 -1.44 -2.05
N PRO A 270 8.50 -2.55 -2.53
CA PRO A 270 7.62 -2.52 -3.69
C PRO A 270 6.39 -1.62 -3.51
N LEU A 271 5.80 -1.60 -2.31
CA LEU A 271 4.69 -0.71 -1.97
C LEU A 271 5.12 0.77 -2.05
N LEU A 272 6.25 1.10 -1.44
CA LEU A 272 6.83 2.45 -1.49
C LEU A 272 7.09 2.88 -2.95
N ASP A 273 7.70 2.01 -3.75
CA ASP A 273 8.05 2.31 -5.14
C ASP A 273 6.82 2.54 -6.02
N ALA A 274 5.78 1.71 -5.87
CA ALA A 274 4.51 1.89 -6.55
C ALA A 274 3.83 3.20 -6.13
N PHE A 275 3.82 3.49 -4.83
CA PHE A 275 3.21 4.69 -4.28
C PHE A 275 3.93 5.97 -4.73
N GLU A 276 5.26 5.98 -4.71
CA GLU A 276 6.07 7.10 -5.20
C GLU A 276 5.93 7.28 -6.72
N LYS A 277 5.89 6.19 -7.50
CA LYS A 277 5.64 6.24 -8.95
C LYS A 277 4.30 6.92 -9.23
N MET A 278 3.24 6.51 -8.55
CA MET A 278 1.92 7.15 -8.65
C MET A 278 1.98 8.64 -8.29
N ARG A 279 2.60 9.00 -7.15
CA ARG A 279 2.76 10.42 -6.74
C ARG A 279 3.53 11.25 -7.76
N ARG A 280 4.61 10.71 -8.34
CA ARG A 280 5.39 11.37 -9.40
C ARG A 280 4.55 11.54 -10.67
N ASN A 281 3.81 10.53 -11.10
CA ASN A 281 2.96 10.61 -12.28
C ASN A 281 1.81 11.61 -12.11
N LEU A 282 1.21 11.69 -10.91
CA LEU A 282 0.25 12.75 -10.56
C LEU A 282 0.89 14.15 -10.67
N PHE A 283 2.12 14.33 -10.18
CA PHE A 283 2.83 15.59 -10.29
C PHE A 283 3.15 15.96 -11.75
N CYS A 284 3.63 15.00 -12.55
CA CYS A 284 3.85 15.19 -13.98
C CYS A 284 2.55 15.55 -14.72
N LEU A 285 1.44 14.89 -14.39
CA LEU A 285 0.12 15.19 -14.95
C LEU A 285 -0.30 16.63 -14.65
N MET A 286 -0.05 17.11 -13.43
CA MET A 286 -0.30 18.50 -13.05
C MET A 286 0.60 19.48 -13.83
N LEU A 287 1.88 19.17 -14.03
CA LEU A 287 2.81 20.01 -14.80
C LEU A 287 2.43 20.12 -16.28
N LYS A 288 1.78 19.11 -16.87
CA LYS A 288 1.23 19.19 -18.23
C LYS A 288 0.14 20.26 -18.38
N GLY A 289 -0.47 20.68 -17.27
CA GLY A 289 -1.42 21.79 -17.22
C GLY A 289 -2.89 21.36 -17.21
N ILE A 290 -3.76 22.36 -17.02
CA ILE A 290 -5.18 22.18 -16.69
C ILE A 290 -5.97 21.36 -17.73
N ASN A 291 -5.56 21.39 -18.99
CA ASN A 291 -6.24 20.68 -20.07
C ASN A 291 -5.94 19.17 -20.10
N PHE A 292 -4.90 18.70 -19.39
CA PHE A 292 -4.57 17.29 -19.30
C PHE A 292 -5.17 16.60 -18.07
N TYR A 293 -5.32 17.33 -16.96
CA TYR A 293 -5.77 16.75 -15.70
C TYR A 293 -7.22 17.06 -15.34
N LYS A 294 -7.86 18.04 -16.00
CA LYS A 294 -9.32 18.02 -16.12
C LYS A 294 -9.63 16.87 -17.07
N ALA A 295 -9.61 15.63 -16.65
CA ALA A 295 -10.09 14.50 -17.42
C ALA A 295 -10.84 13.60 -16.44
N PRO A 296 -11.89 12.89 -16.87
CA PRO A 296 -12.47 11.82 -16.08
C PRO A 296 -11.37 10.87 -15.57
N LEU A 297 -11.49 10.42 -14.32
CA LEU A 297 -10.62 9.46 -13.67
C LEU A 297 -10.39 8.21 -14.55
N MET A 298 -11.47 7.68 -15.13
CA MET A 298 -11.43 6.48 -15.96
C MET A 298 -10.67 6.65 -17.27
N GLU A 299 -10.61 7.87 -17.80
CA GLU A 299 -9.85 8.17 -19.01
C GLU A 299 -8.34 8.32 -18.72
N ASN A 300 -7.97 8.48 -17.44
CA ASN A 300 -6.58 8.54 -17.03
C ASN A 300 -5.97 7.14 -16.82
N GLN A 301 -5.74 6.44 -17.94
CA GLN A 301 -5.24 5.06 -17.94
C GLN A 301 -3.98 4.88 -17.10
N GLN A 302 -3.04 5.83 -17.14
CA GLN A 302 -1.81 5.75 -16.35
C GLN A 302 -2.10 5.78 -14.86
N PHE A 303 -3.00 6.66 -14.40
CA PHE A 303 -3.40 6.72 -12.99
C PHE A 303 -4.10 5.42 -12.54
N VAL A 304 -4.96 4.85 -13.38
CA VAL A 304 -5.61 3.56 -13.09
C VAL A 304 -4.58 2.42 -12.99
N ILE A 305 -3.57 2.40 -13.87
CA ILE A 305 -2.47 1.44 -13.82
C ILE A 305 -1.67 1.62 -12.51
N ASP A 306 -1.28 2.84 -12.18
CA ASP A 306 -0.49 3.14 -10.99
C ASP A 306 -1.24 2.77 -9.71
N ILE A 307 -2.54 3.07 -9.62
CA ILE A 307 -3.38 2.66 -8.49
C ILE A 307 -3.45 1.14 -8.36
N ASN A 308 -3.64 0.42 -9.47
CA ASN A 308 -3.69 -1.04 -9.43
C ASN A 308 -2.36 -1.65 -8.95
N GLU A 309 -1.21 -1.06 -9.32
CA GLU A 309 0.09 -1.46 -8.78
C GLU A 309 0.18 -1.23 -7.27
N VAL A 310 -0.25 -0.06 -6.78
CA VAL A 310 -0.32 0.25 -5.35
C VAL A 310 -1.23 -0.73 -4.60
N ILE A 311 -2.42 -1.00 -5.13
CA ILE A 311 -3.38 -1.93 -4.51
C ILE A 311 -2.80 -3.34 -4.40
N LYS A 312 -2.16 -3.86 -5.46
CA LYS A 312 -1.55 -5.20 -5.43
C LYS A 312 -0.46 -5.30 -4.37
N ALA A 313 0.44 -4.32 -4.31
CA ALA A 313 1.50 -4.28 -3.30
C ALA A 313 0.93 -4.11 -1.89
N GLU A 314 -0.11 -3.28 -1.74
CA GLU A 314 -0.78 -3.03 -0.47
C GLU A 314 -1.45 -4.29 0.07
N LEU A 315 -2.19 -5.04 -0.74
CA LEU A 315 -2.86 -6.28 -0.31
C LEU A 315 -1.86 -7.30 0.25
N ILE A 316 -0.70 -7.46 -0.38
CA ILE A 316 0.37 -8.33 0.13
C ILE A 316 0.90 -7.80 1.46
N SER A 317 1.22 -6.51 1.52
CA SER A 317 1.76 -5.89 2.73
C SER A 317 0.77 -5.85 3.88
N GLU A 318 -0.53 -5.70 3.62
CA GLU A 318 -1.59 -5.70 4.64
C GLU A 318 -1.80 -7.11 5.19
N HIS A 319 -1.74 -8.12 4.31
CA HIS A 319 -1.81 -9.51 4.72
C HIS A 319 -0.66 -9.86 5.68
N LEU A 320 0.57 -9.42 5.39
CA LEU A 320 1.79 -9.80 6.12
C LEU A 320 2.20 -8.86 7.26
N LEU A 321 1.90 -7.56 7.12
CA LEU A 321 2.40 -6.47 7.96
C LEU A 321 1.28 -5.51 8.39
N GLY A 322 0.00 -5.81 8.13
CA GLY A 322 -1.12 -4.89 8.42
C GLY A 322 -1.35 -4.58 9.90
N SER A 323 -0.79 -5.38 10.81
CA SER A 323 -0.85 -5.13 12.25
C SER A 323 0.52 -5.33 12.91
N PRO A 324 0.76 -4.71 14.09
CA PRO A 324 1.97 -4.95 14.87
C PRO A 324 2.19 -6.44 15.16
N LEU A 325 1.12 -7.20 15.45
CA LEU A 325 1.21 -8.64 15.68
C LEU A 325 1.67 -9.41 14.44
N LYS A 326 1.12 -9.10 13.26
CA LYS A 326 1.53 -9.73 12.00
C LYS A 326 2.99 -9.41 11.67
N ARG A 327 3.40 -8.17 11.90
CA ARG A 327 4.79 -7.73 11.79
C ARG A 327 5.71 -8.52 12.72
N ASP A 328 5.33 -8.71 13.99
CA ASP A 328 6.11 -9.53 14.93
C ASP A 328 6.19 -10.99 14.46
N GLN A 329 5.07 -11.56 14.00
CA GLN A 329 4.97 -12.94 13.50
C GLN A 329 5.90 -13.18 12.30
N ILE A 330 5.82 -12.36 11.24
CA ILE A 330 6.64 -12.57 10.04
C ILE A 330 8.12 -12.39 10.33
N ASN A 331 8.49 -11.42 11.18
CA ASN A 331 9.87 -11.23 11.63
C ASN A 331 10.38 -12.42 12.43
N PHE A 332 9.54 -12.94 13.31
CA PHE A 332 9.87 -14.12 14.10
C PHE A 332 10.09 -15.34 13.21
N VAL A 333 9.17 -15.63 12.28
CA VAL A 333 9.32 -16.72 11.31
C VAL A 333 10.58 -16.52 10.46
N PHE A 334 10.83 -15.31 9.95
CA PHE A 334 12.04 -15.00 9.19
C PHE A 334 13.32 -15.26 9.99
N LYS A 335 13.35 -14.88 11.27
CA LYS A 335 14.49 -15.18 12.16
C LYS A 335 14.69 -16.69 12.35
N VAL A 336 13.62 -17.45 12.54
CA VAL A 336 13.67 -18.91 12.71
C VAL A 336 14.13 -19.59 11.42
N LEU A 337 13.57 -19.24 10.27
CA LEU A 337 13.96 -19.83 8.98
C LEU A 337 15.39 -19.46 8.58
N ASN A 338 15.91 -18.31 9.03
CA ASN A 338 17.33 -17.97 8.84
C ASN A 338 18.28 -18.96 9.55
N ILE A 339 17.84 -19.62 10.61
CA ILE A 339 18.64 -20.67 11.28
C ILE A 339 18.83 -21.83 10.31
N ILE A 340 17.76 -22.30 9.67
CA ILE A 340 17.84 -23.33 8.61
C ILE A 340 18.70 -22.83 7.44
N TYR A 341 18.47 -21.60 6.98
CA TYR A 341 19.19 -21.01 5.86
C TYR A 341 20.71 -20.94 6.08
N HIS A 342 21.15 -20.72 7.32
CA HIS A 342 22.56 -20.61 7.70
C HIS A 342 23.15 -21.89 8.31
N ALA A 343 22.35 -22.93 8.56
CA ALA A 343 22.80 -24.17 9.17
C ALA A 343 23.85 -24.87 8.31
N ASN A 344 23.51 -25.17 7.04
CA ASN A 344 24.45 -25.71 6.05
C ASN A 344 23.91 -25.53 4.62
N PRO A 345 24.74 -25.69 3.56
CA PRO A 345 24.32 -25.48 2.17
C PRO A 345 23.12 -26.32 1.72
N GLN A 346 23.00 -27.55 2.23
CA GLN A 346 21.91 -28.46 1.87
C GLN A 346 20.59 -28.09 2.56
N ALA A 347 20.64 -27.71 3.84
CA ALA A 347 19.51 -27.13 4.57
C ALA A 347 18.87 -25.99 3.78
N ARG A 348 19.75 -25.09 3.31
CA ARG A 348 19.40 -23.92 2.52
C ARG A 348 18.76 -24.33 1.20
N GLU A 349 19.31 -25.31 0.50
CA GLU A 349 18.75 -25.80 -0.77
C GLU A 349 17.34 -26.38 -0.59
N PHE A 350 17.12 -27.21 0.44
CA PHE A 350 15.80 -27.78 0.73
C PHE A 350 14.77 -26.71 1.13
N LEU A 351 15.19 -25.74 1.96
CA LEU A 351 14.35 -24.59 2.33
C LEU A 351 13.94 -23.79 1.07
N LEU A 352 14.90 -23.41 0.24
CA LEU A 352 14.66 -22.58 -0.96
C LEU A 352 13.86 -23.31 -2.05
N ARG A 353 13.91 -24.65 -2.09
CA ARG A 353 13.09 -25.49 -2.97
C ARG A 353 11.68 -25.76 -2.43
N LYS A 354 11.36 -25.31 -1.21
CA LYS A 354 10.10 -25.62 -0.52
C LYS A 354 9.88 -27.13 -0.42
N ASP A 355 10.94 -27.90 -0.09
CA ASP A 355 10.85 -29.36 0.06
C ASP A 355 9.77 -29.74 1.09
N GLU A 356 8.93 -30.73 0.80
CA GLU A 356 7.81 -31.09 1.68
C GLU A 356 8.25 -31.53 3.07
N ASN A 357 9.39 -32.22 3.20
CA ASN A 357 9.89 -32.67 4.51
C ASN A 357 10.36 -31.46 5.34
N CYS A 358 10.96 -30.46 4.70
CA CYS A 358 11.34 -29.22 5.35
C CYS A 358 10.10 -28.40 5.74
N MET A 359 9.16 -28.20 4.79
CA MET A 359 7.96 -27.37 4.96
C MET A 359 6.97 -27.92 5.98
N LYS A 360 6.73 -29.24 5.99
CA LYS A 360 5.77 -29.91 6.89
C LYS A 360 6.44 -30.54 8.11
N GLY A 361 7.76 -30.74 8.08
CA GLY A 361 8.52 -31.40 9.14
C GLY A 361 9.28 -30.41 10.01
N SER A 362 10.43 -29.92 9.53
CA SER A 362 11.34 -29.12 10.36
C SER A 362 10.81 -27.74 10.69
N ILE A 363 10.27 -27.01 9.70
CA ILE A 363 9.86 -25.60 9.90
C ILE A 363 8.83 -25.44 11.05
N PRO A 364 7.71 -26.18 11.08
CA PRO A 364 6.70 -25.98 12.12
C PRO A 364 7.23 -26.35 13.51
N LYS A 365 8.01 -27.43 13.62
CA LYS A 365 8.67 -27.84 14.87
C LYS A 365 9.65 -26.78 15.37
N LEU A 366 10.44 -26.21 14.46
CA LEU A 366 11.43 -25.19 14.78
C LEU A 366 10.74 -23.90 15.24
N ILE A 367 9.65 -23.49 14.58
CA ILE A 367 8.87 -22.33 15.01
C ILE A 367 8.27 -22.52 16.40
N VAL A 368 7.68 -23.69 16.68
CA VAL A 368 7.20 -24.04 18.02
C VAL A 368 8.34 -23.98 19.05
N TYR A 369 9.46 -24.63 18.74
CA TYR A 369 10.61 -24.69 19.63
C TYR A 369 11.16 -23.31 19.97
N HIS A 370 11.39 -22.46 18.98
CA HIS A 370 11.85 -21.09 19.23
C HIS A 370 10.80 -20.22 19.92
N THR A 371 9.52 -20.50 19.76
CA THR A 371 8.47 -19.79 20.49
C THR A 371 8.56 -20.10 21.99
N ILE A 372 8.78 -21.37 22.33
CA ILE A 372 9.03 -21.80 23.71
C ILE A 372 10.26 -21.07 24.28
N LEU A 373 11.36 -21.02 23.51
CA LEU A 373 12.57 -20.30 23.91
C LEU A 373 12.32 -18.79 24.08
N HIS A 374 11.55 -18.17 23.18
CA HIS A 374 11.19 -16.76 23.24
C HIS A 374 10.39 -16.43 24.52
N MET A 375 9.34 -17.21 24.79
CA MET A 375 8.52 -17.06 26.00
C MET A 375 9.34 -17.28 27.27
N ARG A 376 10.26 -18.24 27.26
CA ARG A 376 11.18 -18.49 28.38
C ARG A 376 12.07 -17.27 28.63
N ILE A 377 12.77 -16.78 27.61
CA ILE A 377 13.67 -15.62 27.71
C ILE A 377 12.90 -14.40 28.24
N TRP A 378 11.67 -14.20 27.76
CA TRP A 378 10.80 -13.13 28.23
C TRP A 378 10.50 -13.28 29.74
N LYS A 379 10.09 -14.47 30.19
CA LYS A 379 9.80 -14.77 31.61
C LYS A 379 11.05 -14.59 32.49
N ASP A 380 12.19 -15.07 32.04
CA ASP A 380 13.46 -14.98 32.78
C ASP A 380 13.90 -13.51 32.93
N ARG A 381 13.81 -12.70 31.86
CA ARG A 381 14.09 -11.25 31.93
C ARG A 381 13.13 -10.51 32.84
N LYS A 382 11.82 -10.79 32.74
CA LYS A 382 10.82 -10.16 33.61
C LYS A 382 11.10 -10.46 35.09
N LYS A 383 11.38 -11.72 35.43
CA LYS A 383 11.76 -12.13 36.80
C LYS A 383 13.05 -11.46 37.28
N GLU A 384 14.05 -11.34 36.41
CA GLU A 384 15.32 -10.68 36.75
C GLU A 384 15.11 -9.20 37.09
N ASP A 385 14.29 -8.50 36.31
CA ASP A 385 14.00 -7.09 36.52
C ASP A 385 13.08 -6.85 37.72
N GLU A 386 12.10 -7.72 37.96
CA GLU A 386 11.29 -7.72 39.20
C GLU A 386 12.20 -7.90 40.42
N LEU A 387 13.20 -8.78 40.36
CA LEU A 387 14.15 -8.98 41.44
C LEU A 387 15.06 -7.76 41.64
N LYS A 388 15.50 -7.10 40.56
CA LYS A 388 16.27 -5.84 40.64
C LYS A 388 15.44 -4.72 41.27
N GLN A 389 14.18 -4.61 40.90
CA GLN A 389 13.26 -3.62 41.44
C GLN A 389 12.98 -3.87 42.93
N GLN A 390 12.70 -5.13 43.33
CA GLN A 390 12.54 -5.50 44.73
C GLN A 390 13.79 -5.19 45.57
N LYS A 391 14.99 -5.42 45.02
CA LYS A 391 16.25 -5.05 45.70
C LYS A 391 16.40 -3.54 45.85
N LEU A 392 16.00 -2.76 44.85
CA LEU A 392 16.03 -1.30 44.89
C LEU A 392 15.03 -0.76 45.93
N GLU A 393 13.80 -1.27 45.92
CA GLU A 393 12.75 -0.93 46.87
C GLU A 393 13.14 -1.31 48.30
N GLN A 394 13.74 -2.48 48.52
CA GLN A 394 14.29 -2.85 49.82
C GLN A 394 15.43 -1.92 50.27
N GLN A 395 16.31 -1.50 49.36
CA GLN A 395 17.36 -0.53 49.67
C GLN A 395 16.78 0.85 50.00
N ASP A 396 15.75 1.30 49.30
CA ASP A 396 15.11 2.59 49.55
C ASP A 396 14.26 2.54 50.83
N LEU A 397 13.61 1.42 51.14
CA LEU A 397 12.94 1.19 52.41
C LEU A 397 13.93 1.18 53.57
N LEU A 398 15.11 0.56 53.39
CA LEU A 398 16.20 0.61 54.38
C LEU A 398 16.72 2.03 54.58
N LYS A 399 16.89 2.82 53.51
CA LYS A 399 17.27 4.25 53.62
C LYS A 399 16.18 5.08 54.30
N GLN A 400 14.91 4.86 53.98
CA GLN A 400 13.78 5.53 54.63
C GLN A 400 13.67 5.14 56.10
N THR A 401 13.91 3.87 56.43
CA THR A 401 13.92 3.39 57.82
C THR A 401 15.11 4.00 58.58
N GLN A 402 16.28 4.14 57.96
CA GLN A 402 17.43 4.86 58.55
C GLN A 402 17.16 6.35 58.74
N LEU A 403 16.50 7.01 57.77
CA LEU A 403 16.07 8.40 57.86
C LEU A 403 14.99 8.58 58.94
N GLN A 404 14.02 7.67 59.03
CA GLN A 404 13.03 7.66 60.11
C GLN A 404 13.66 7.37 61.46
N HIS A 405 14.68 6.51 61.56
CA HIS A 405 15.41 6.30 62.81
C HIS A 405 16.18 7.57 63.24
N SER A 406 16.68 8.36 62.28
CA SER A 406 17.28 9.68 62.53
C SER A 406 16.26 10.77 62.88
N GLN A 407 15.02 10.66 62.39
CA GLN A 407 13.92 11.60 62.68
C GLN A 407 13.19 11.24 63.99
N LEU A 408 13.11 9.97 64.37
CA LEU A 408 12.53 9.49 65.64
C LEU A 408 13.43 9.80 66.87
N GLN A 409 14.70 10.18 66.68
CA GLN A 409 15.50 10.82 67.72
C GLN A 409 15.14 12.31 67.93
N ASN A 410 14.42 12.93 66.99
CA ASN A 410 14.03 14.36 67.03
C ASN A 410 12.52 14.59 67.19
N ILE A 411 11.70 13.53 67.23
CA ILE A 411 10.24 13.61 67.37
C ILE A 411 9.84 12.70 68.55
N GLN A 412 10.38 13.02 69.73
CA GLN A 412 9.83 12.58 71.03
C GLN A 412 9.01 13.68 71.72
N ASP A 413 8.87 14.85 71.09
CA ASP A 413 8.00 15.94 71.52
C ASP A 413 7.13 16.37 70.34
N GLU A 414 5.90 15.84 70.23
CA GLU A 414 4.68 16.55 69.78
C GLU A 414 3.51 15.59 69.46
N ASN A 415 2.55 15.59 70.38
CA ASN A 415 1.09 15.56 70.13
C ASN A 415 0.36 14.23 69.86
N LEU A 416 -0.11 13.65 70.99
CA LEU A 416 -1.51 13.26 71.15
C LEU A 416 -2.43 14.50 71.01
N ALA A 417 -3.38 14.52 70.07
CA ALA A 417 -4.69 15.18 70.23
C ALA A 417 -5.66 14.92 69.06
N ASN A 418 -6.91 14.61 69.44
CA ASN A 418 -8.17 14.85 68.72
C ASN A 418 -8.73 13.80 67.74
N THR A 419 -9.38 12.83 68.38
CA THR A 419 -10.52 12.05 67.90
C THR A 419 -11.83 12.88 67.94
N GLN A 420 -12.77 12.52 67.06
CA GLN A 420 -14.24 12.76 67.09
C GLN A 420 -14.81 13.97 66.33
N THR A 421 -15.48 13.69 65.21
CA THR A 421 -16.80 14.28 64.90
C THR A 421 -17.60 13.33 64.00
N SER A 422 -18.58 12.60 64.56
CA SER A 422 -19.52 11.81 63.75
C SER A 422 -20.67 12.70 63.26
N VAL A 423 -20.70 12.98 61.97
CA VAL A 423 -21.74 13.79 61.33
C VAL A 423 -22.92 12.88 60.94
N TYR A 424 -24.09 13.14 61.52
CA TYR A 424 -25.35 12.52 61.12
C TYR A 424 -25.74 13.00 59.72
N MET A 425 -25.76 12.09 58.73
CA MET A 425 -26.11 12.40 57.34
C MET A 425 -27.60 12.19 57.09
N SER A 426 -28.25 13.17 56.46
CA SER A 426 -29.65 13.02 56.04
C SER A 426 -29.80 12.04 54.85
N PRO A 427 -30.99 11.44 54.65
CA PRO A 427 -31.24 10.48 53.57
C PRO A 427 -30.97 10.99 52.14
N GLU A 428 -31.04 12.30 51.91
CA GLU A 428 -30.69 12.93 50.62
C GLU A 428 -29.18 12.99 50.40
N LYS A 429 -28.40 13.30 51.44
CA LYS A 429 -26.93 13.22 51.39
C LYS A 429 -26.43 11.80 51.15
N LYS A 430 -27.16 10.80 51.65
CA LYS A 430 -26.84 9.38 51.41
C LYS A 430 -27.01 8.97 49.94
N ARG A 431 -28.07 9.45 49.26
CA ARG A 431 -28.24 9.22 47.81
C ARG A 431 -27.19 9.96 46.97
N GLN A 432 -26.85 11.20 47.34
CA GLN A 432 -25.80 11.96 46.66
C GLN A 432 -24.41 11.32 46.83
N LEU A 433 -24.10 10.81 48.03
CA LEU A 433 -22.86 10.07 48.28
C LEU A 433 -22.83 8.70 47.58
N GLU A 434 -23.96 8.00 47.46
CA GLU A 434 -24.03 6.74 46.70
C GLU A 434 -23.86 6.97 45.19
N GLU A 435 -24.38 8.07 44.63
CA GLU A 435 -24.13 8.45 43.23
C GLU A 435 -22.68 8.94 43.01
N GLU A 436 -22.12 9.70 43.95
CA GLU A 436 -20.72 10.15 43.91
C GLU A 436 -19.75 8.98 44.11
N GLN A 437 -20.10 7.99 44.94
CA GLN A 437 -19.36 6.74 45.10
C GLN A 437 -19.42 5.89 43.83
N LYS A 438 -20.57 5.78 43.16
CA LYS A 438 -20.66 5.07 41.87
C LYS A 438 -19.84 5.75 40.77
N LYS A 439 -19.87 7.09 40.69
CA LYS A 439 -19.01 7.84 39.75
C LYS A 439 -17.52 7.65 40.08
N LYS A 440 -17.15 7.69 41.36
CA LYS A 440 -15.78 7.41 41.81
C LYS A 440 -15.36 5.97 41.53
N GLU A 441 -16.25 4.99 41.69
CA GLU A 441 -15.99 3.59 41.32
C GLU A 441 -15.83 3.41 39.80
N GLU A 442 -16.63 4.11 38.98
CA GLU A 442 -16.53 4.07 37.53
C GLU A 442 -15.26 4.77 37.01
N GLU A 443 -14.93 5.94 37.56
CA GLU A 443 -13.65 6.64 37.32
C GLU A 443 -12.46 5.81 37.78
N LEU A 444 -12.55 5.12 38.93
CA LEU A 444 -11.52 4.21 39.43
C LEU A 444 -11.36 3.01 38.49
N ARG A 445 -12.45 2.40 38.01
CA ARG A 445 -12.39 1.31 37.02
C ARG A 445 -11.75 1.76 35.71
N LEU A 446 -12.12 2.94 35.20
CA LEU A 446 -11.53 3.48 33.98
C LEU A 446 -10.05 3.84 34.17
N ALA A 447 -9.68 4.37 35.34
CA ALA A 447 -8.30 4.66 35.70
C ALA A 447 -7.47 3.37 35.86
N GLU A 448 -8.03 2.31 36.46
CA GLU A 448 -7.41 0.98 36.55
C GLU A 448 -7.23 0.34 35.18
N GLU A 449 -8.22 0.43 34.30
CA GLU A 449 -8.14 -0.07 32.93
C GLU A 449 -7.07 0.67 32.12
N THR A 450 -7.07 2.01 32.19
CA THR A 450 -6.04 2.86 31.56
C THR A 450 -4.64 2.58 32.14
N ALA A 451 -4.54 2.31 33.44
CA ALA A 451 -3.28 1.96 34.08
C ALA A 451 -2.77 0.59 33.62
N ARG A 452 -3.65 -0.41 33.50
CA ARG A 452 -3.31 -1.74 32.95
C ARG A 452 -2.88 -1.65 31.49
N GLU A 453 -3.54 -0.84 30.68
CA GLU A 453 -3.14 -0.60 29.28
C GLU A 453 -1.76 0.05 29.19
N LYS A 454 -1.51 1.09 30.01
CA LYS A 454 -0.18 1.74 30.08
C LYS A 454 0.91 0.78 30.55
N GLU A 455 0.62 -0.06 31.54
CA GLU A 455 1.54 -1.08 32.02
C GLU A 455 1.83 -2.12 30.93
N GLN A 456 0.80 -2.62 30.24
CA GLN A 456 0.97 -3.54 29.11
C GLN A 456 1.79 -2.92 27.98
N GLN A 457 1.55 -1.64 27.67
CA GLN A 457 2.31 -0.91 26.66
C GLN A 457 3.77 -0.73 27.08
N SER A 458 4.04 -0.38 28.34
CA SER A 458 5.39 -0.29 28.90
C SER A 458 6.12 -1.64 28.89
N LEU A 459 5.44 -2.73 29.25
CA LEU A 459 5.99 -4.09 29.18
C LEU A 459 6.28 -4.49 27.73
N MET A 460 5.42 -4.13 26.79
CA MET A 460 5.60 -4.38 25.35
C MET A 460 6.81 -3.61 24.80
N GLU A 461 7.00 -2.35 25.21
CA GLU A 461 8.17 -1.55 24.85
C GLU A 461 9.47 -2.14 25.42
N LYS A 462 9.42 -2.65 26.66
CA LYS A 462 10.60 -3.14 27.38
C LYS A 462 11.04 -4.54 26.97
N TYR A 463 10.10 -5.47 26.84
CA TYR A 463 10.39 -6.90 26.65
C TYR A 463 9.90 -7.44 25.29
N GLY A 464 9.15 -6.65 24.54
CA GLY A 464 8.44 -7.11 23.35
C GLY A 464 7.19 -7.94 23.70
N ARG A 465 6.55 -8.44 22.66
CA ARG A 465 5.34 -9.26 22.78
C ARG A 465 5.67 -10.63 23.37
N TYR A 466 4.97 -10.99 24.46
CA TYR A 466 5.14 -12.29 25.11
C TYR A 466 4.69 -13.46 24.23
N TRP A 467 3.53 -13.31 23.58
CA TRP A 467 2.85 -14.35 22.83
C TRP A 467 2.56 -13.91 21.39
N LEU A 468 2.96 -14.72 20.41
CA LEU A 468 2.94 -14.34 18.99
C LEU A 468 1.82 -15.00 18.19
N TRP A 469 1.14 -16.03 18.69
CA TRP A 469 0.31 -16.93 17.85
C TRP A 469 -1.19 -16.80 18.08
N ASP A 470 -1.68 -15.62 18.45
CA ASP A 470 -3.12 -15.38 18.69
C ASP A 470 -4.03 -15.81 17.52
N PHE A 471 -3.54 -15.71 16.29
CA PHE A 471 -4.32 -16.10 15.10
C PHE A 471 -4.18 -17.58 14.70
N TYR A 472 -3.19 -18.29 15.24
CA TYR A 472 -2.75 -19.62 14.78
C TYR A 472 -2.88 -20.71 15.84
N CYS A 473 -3.14 -20.35 17.10
CA CYS A 473 -3.23 -21.27 18.22
C CYS A 473 -4.48 -21.02 19.06
N THR A 474 -5.09 -22.09 19.57
CA THR A 474 -6.15 -22.02 20.58
C THR A 474 -5.57 -21.74 21.98
N GLN A 475 -6.41 -21.32 22.93
CA GLN A 475 -6.00 -21.11 24.32
C GLN A 475 -5.46 -22.40 24.97
N GLU A 476 -6.06 -23.55 24.68
CA GLU A 476 -5.55 -24.85 25.18
C GLU A 476 -4.12 -25.12 24.72
N ASN A 477 -3.81 -24.83 23.46
CA ASN A 477 -2.45 -25.01 22.94
C ASN A 477 -1.47 -23.99 23.52
N ARG A 478 -1.93 -22.77 23.84
CA ARG A 478 -1.13 -21.80 24.60
C ARG A 478 -0.72 -22.34 25.97
N ASP A 479 -1.60 -23.05 26.66
CA ASP A 479 -1.27 -23.66 27.95
C ASP A 479 -0.23 -24.79 27.79
N ILE A 480 -0.26 -25.52 26.67
CA ILE A 480 0.79 -26.51 26.33
C ILE A 480 2.14 -25.80 26.09
N PHE A 481 2.16 -24.64 25.42
CA PHE A 481 3.38 -23.84 25.29
C PHE A 481 3.94 -23.43 26.67
N GLU A 482 3.08 -23.00 27.59
CA GLU A 482 3.49 -22.63 28.96
C GLU A 482 4.14 -23.78 29.72
N ASP A 483 3.55 -24.99 29.66
CA ASP A 483 4.15 -26.17 30.26
C ASP A 483 5.50 -26.51 29.59
N CYS A 484 5.61 -26.40 28.26
CA CYS A 484 6.87 -26.58 27.55
C CYS A 484 7.95 -25.56 27.98
N VAL A 485 7.56 -24.31 28.27
CA VAL A 485 8.49 -23.28 28.78
C VAL A 485 9.10 -23.71 30.11
N GLU A 486 8.29 -24.23 31.03
CA GLU A 486 8.81 -24.73 32.31
C GLU A 486 9.67 -25.98 32.12
N ARG A 487 9.32 -26.90 31.21
CA ARG A 487 10.17 -28.07 30.90
C ARG A 487 11.53 -27.69 30.35
N VAL A 488 11.58 -26.76 29.39
CA VAL A 488 12.84 -26.29 28.78
C VAL A 488 13.75 -25.61 29.80
N ARG A 489 13.21 -25.02 30.85
CA ARG A 489 14.00 -24.44 31.96
C ARG A 489 14.90 -25.46 32.65
N HIS A 490 14.53 -26.74 32.62
CA HIS A 490 15.28 -27.84 33.21
C HIS A 490 16.21 -28.57 32.22
N ILE A 491 16.39 -28.03 31.01
CA ILE A 491 17.27 -28.59 29.99
C ILE A 491 18.50 -27.67 29.85
N ASN A 492 19.69 -28.26 29.83
CA ASN A 492 20.94 -27.56 29.57
C ASN A 492 20.95 -26.86 28.19
N VAL A 493 21.52 -25.66 28.10
CA VAL A 493 21.57 -24.85 26.87
C VAL A 493 22.27 -25.57 25.71
N ALA A 494 23.31 -26.38 25.96
CA ALA A 494 23.96 -27.17 24.91
C ALA A 494 23.01 -28.23 24.32
N VAL A 495 22.20 -28.87 25.17
CA VAL A 495 21.18 -29.82 24.70
C VAL A 495 20.04 -29.09 23.99
N GLN A 496 19.73 -27.85 24.38
CA GLN A 496 18.77 -27.02 23.65
C GLN A 496 19.24 -26.74 22.21
N GLN A 497 20.54 -26.50 22.01
CA GLN A 497 21.11 -26.39 20.66
C GLN A 497 21.07 -27.74 19.92
N ASP A 498 21.28 -28.87 20.61
CA ASP A 498 21.16 -30.20 20.00
C ASP A 498 19.72 -30.55 19.57
N ILE A 499 18.70 -30.07 20.30
CA ILE A 499 17.28 -30.18 19.90
C ILE A 499 17.04 -29.42 18.60
N GLU A 500 17.58 -28.20 18.49
CA GLU A 500 17.49 -27.37 17.27
C GLU A 500 18.11 -28.11 16.06
N ASP A 501 19.32 -28.62 16.24
CA ASP A 501 20.06 -29.38 15.22
C ASP A 501 19.31 -30.65 14.79
N GLU A 502 18.72 -31.40 15.74
CA GLU A 502 17.96 -32.61 15.43
C GLU A 502 16.70 -32.27 14.60
N ILE A 503 15.97 -31.21 14.95
CA ILE A 503 14.80 -30.75 14.19
C ILE A 503 15.19 -30.36 12.75
N ILE A 504 16.31 -29.65 12.58
CA ILE A 504 16.82 -29.25 11.25
C ILE A 504 17.17 -30.48 10.42
N LYS A 505 17.88 -31.45 11.03
CA LYS A 505 18.27 -32.71 10.42
C LYS A 505 17.06 -33.54 9.98
N GLU A 506 16.00 -33.61 10.78
CA GLU A 506 14.78 -34.33 10.40
C GLU A 506 14.15 -33.78 9.10
N GLY A 507 14.22 -32.47 8.87
CA GLY A 507 13.73 -31.84 7.65
C GLY A 507 14.57 -32.12 6.39
N MET A 508 15.80 -32.61 6.55
CA MET A 508 16.72 -32.95 5.45
C MET A 508 16.61 -34.41 5.01
N ILE A 509 16.07 -35.28 5.89
CA ILE A 509 16.01 -36.72 5.65
C ILE A 509 14.62 -37.02 5.06
N PRO A 510 14.52 -37.43 3.78
CA PRO A 510 13.22 -37.71 3.18
C PRO A 510 12.55 -38.91 3.87
N LYS A 511 11.29 -38.72 4.32
CA LYS A 511 10.52 -39.80 4.98
C LYS A 511 10.14 -40.94 4.02
N ILE A 512 10.03 -40.64 2.72
CA ILE A 512 9.71 -41.61 1.67
C ILE A 512 10.92 -41.74 0.75
N ARG A 513 11.59 -42.90 0.77
CA ARG A 513 12.71 -43.22 -0.14
C ARG A 513 12.16 -43.50 -1.54
N ASN A 514 12.06 -42.47 -2.38
CA ASN A 514 11.69 -42.65 -3.77
C ASN A 514 12.89 -43.21 -4.55
N ARG A 515 12.74 -44.39 -5.21
CA ARG A 515 13.83 -45.11 -5.89
C ARG A 515 14.54 -44.30 -7.00
N GLN A 516 13.92 -43.22 -7.49
CA GLN A 516 14.46 -42.37 -8.56
C GLN A 516 15.40 -41.24 -8.06
N ILE A 517 15.48 -40.95 -6.75
CA ILE A 517 16.32 -39.87 -6.19
C ILE A 517 17.71 -40.39 -5.75
N GLN A 518 18.23 -41.44 -6.40
CA GLN A 518 19.48 -42.10 -5.99
C GLN A 518 20.77 -41.35 -6.36
N GLN A 519 20.71 -40.31 -7.21
CA GLN A 519 21.92 -39.60 -7.65
C GLN A 519 22.41 -38.50 -6.70
N ASN A 520 21.61 -38.08 -5.72
CA ASN A 520 21.97 -37.10 -4.68
C ASN A 520 21.38 -37.54 -3.32
N ASP A 521 21.80 -38.70 -2.79
CA ASP A 521 21.28 -39.19 -1.50
C ASP A 521 21.69 -38.26 -0.35
N PRO A 522 20.74 -37.54 0.29
CA PRO A 522 21.03 -36.65 1.42
C PRO A 522 21.76 -37.35 2.56
N SER A 523 21.59 -38.67 2.68
CA SER A 523 22.19 -39.51 3.70
C SER A 523 23.72 -39.60 3.56
N LEU A 524 24.26 -39.57 2.33
CA LEU A 524 25.71 -39.66 2.10
C LEU A 524 26.43 -38.39 2.58
N LEU A 525 25.90 -37.21 2.22
CA LEU A 525 26.43 -35.94 2.68
C LEU A 525 26.29 -35.78 4.19
N PHE A 526 25.19 -36.27 4.78
CA PHE A 526 25.01 -36.26 6.23
C PHE A 526 26.04 -37.13 6.96
N ASN A 527 26.42 -38.26 6.38
CA ASN A 527 27.49 -39.10 6.91
C ASN A 527 28.85 -38.39 6.83
N GLU A 528 29.11 -37.61 5.78
CA GLU A 528 30.32 -36.78 5.68
C GLU A 528 30.34 -35.66 6.72
N LEU A 529 29.22 -34.96 6.93
CA LEU A 529 29.09 -33.93 7.97
C LEU A 529 29.29 -34.55 9.36
N ARG A 530 28.67 -35.69 9.64
CA ARG A 530 28.89 -36.44 10.88
C ARG A 530 30.35 -36.80 11.09
N LYS A 531 31.02 -37.29 10.05
CA LYS A 531 32.43 -37.65 10.12
C LYS A 531 33.28 -36.42 10.46
N LYS A 532 33.04 -35.28 9.81
CA LYS A 532 33.72 -34.00 10.13
C LYS A 532 33.50 -33.57 11.57
N ASP A 533 32.28 -33.71 12.09
CA ASP A 533 31.97 -33.35 13.47
C ASP A 533 32.62 -34.30 14.49
N TYR A 534 32.67 -35.61 14.20
CA TYR A 534 33.37 -36.60 15.03
C TYR A 534 34.90 -36.39 15.00
N ASP A 535 35.45 -36.01 13.86
CA ASP A 535 36.88 -35.70 13.72
C ASP A 535 37.25 -34.41 14.47
N ASN A 536 36.27 -33.54 14.75
CA ASN A 536 36.45 -32.32 15.51
C ASN A 536 36.35 -32.57 17.03
N GLN A 537 37.47 -32.95 17.65
CA GLN A 537 37.55 -33.21 19.09
C GLN A 537 37.01 -32.06 19.97
N TYR A 538 37.13 -30.81 19.50
CA TYR A 538 36.60 -29.64 20.20
C TYR A 538 35.07 -29.64 20.31
N VAL A 539 34.37 -30.14 19.28
CA VAL A 539 32.91 -30.27 19.28
C VAL A 539 32.49 -31.37 20.26
N LEU A 540 33.18 -32.52 20.26
CA LEU A 540 32.89 -33.63 21.17
C LEU A 540 33.12 -33.26 22.63
N MET A 541 34.24 -32.58 22.93
CA MET A 541 34.56 -32.17 24.30
C MET A 541 33.57 -31.15 24.88
N ARG A 542 32.70 -30.53 24.09
CA ARG A 542 31.78 -29.48 24.56
C ARG A 542 30.34 -29.94 24.67
N ARG A 543 30.06 -31.24 24.60
CA ARG A 543 28.71 -31.78 24.65
C ARG A 543 28.49 -32.65 25.89
N PRO A 544 27.24 -32.83 26.34
CA PRO A 544 26.92 -33.85 27.33
C PRO A 544 27.15 -35.26 26.76
N PRO A 545 27.61 -36.21 27.58
CA PRO A 545 27.79 -36.12 29.03
C PRO A 545 29.06 -35.41 29.51
N GLU A 546 30.02 -35.14 28.64
CA GLU A 546 31.36 -34.66 29.00
C GLU A 546 31.37 -33.23 29.55
N LEU A 547 30.44 -32.36 29.12
CA LEU A 547 30.35 -30.99 29.62
C LEU A 547 28.90 -30.49 29.82
N TRP A 548 28.41 -30.69 31.04
CA TRP A 548 27.12 -30.15 31.51
C TRP A 548 27.17 -28.67 31.94
N ASN A 549 28.34 -28.10 32.21
CA ASN A 549 28.46 -26.77 32.83
C ASN A 549 29.43 -25.84 32.07
N TYR A 550 29.56 -25.94 30.75
CA TYR A 550 30.47 -25.06 30.00
C TYR A 550 29.89 -23.65 29.81
N PRO A 551 30.45 -22.60 30.45
CA PRO A 551 29.85 -21.27 30.37
C PRO A 551 29.99 -20.65 28.99
N LYS A 552 31.10 -20.93 28.27
CA LYS A 552 31.37 -20.31 26.96
C LYS A 552 30.46 -20.81 25.83
N ILE A 553 29.70 -21.89 26.05
CA ILE A 553 28.65 -22.33 25.09
C ILE A 553 27.56 -21.27 24.91
N ILE A 554 27.35 -20.43 25.94
CA ILE A 554 26.40 -19.32 25.91
C ILE A 554 27.00 -18.11 25.15
N GLU A 555 28.32 -17.97 25.15
CA GLU A 555 29.04 -16.85 24.55
C GLU A 555 29.32 -17.03 23.05
N GLU A 556 29.42 -18.28 22.58
CA GLU A 556 29.74 -18.59 21.18
C GLU A 556 28.49 -18.71 20.31
N LYS A 557 28.60 -18.28 19.04
CA LYS A 557 27.52 -18.42 18.06
C LYS A 557 27.32 -19.89 17.72
N HIS A 558 26.11 -20.41 17.96
CA HIS A 558 25.73 -21.78 17.62
C HIS A 558 26.00 -22.09 16.14
N GLN A 559 26.58 -23.27 15.88
CA GLN A 559 26.82 -23.81 14.55
C GLN A 559 26.15 -25.18 14.47
N PHE A 560 25.47 -25.44 13.35
CA PHE A 560 24.75 -26.69 13.13
C PHE A 560 25.69 -27.90 13.22
N ARG A 561 25.26 -28.94 13.96
CA ARG A 561 26.02 -30.18 14.15
C ARG A 561 25.20 -31.40 13.74
N ALA A 562 25.72 -32.20 12.82
CA ALA A 562 25.07 -33.40 12.29
C ALA A 562 25.09 -34.59 13.28
N ILE A 563 25.95 -34.51 14.30
CA ILE A 563 26.08 -35.51 15.37
C ILE A 563 25.13 -35.24 16.56
N ALA A 564 24.27 -34.23 16.48
CA ALA A 564 23.27 -33.94 17.50
C ALA A 564 22.40 -35.17 17.81
N ASP A 565 22.17 -35.44 19.09
CA ASP A 565 21.32 -36.54 19.58
C ASP A 565 20.85 -36.23 21.01
N PRO A 566 19.89 -35.31 21.17
CA PRO A 566 19.50 -34.79 22.48
C PRO A 566 18.89 -35.86 23.39
N LYS A 567 18.30 -36.93 22.84
CA LYS A 567 17.68 -38.05 23.59
C LYS A 567 18.69 -38.81 24.44
N LYS A 568 19.94 -38.90 23.99
CA LYS A 568 21.02 -39.56 24.74
C LYS A 568 21.52 -38.75 25.93
N CYS A 569 21.17 -37.47 26.04
CA CYS A 569 21.67 -36.61 27.10
C CYS A 569 20.96 -36.81 28.43
N TYR A 570 19.72 -37.31 28.46
CA TYR A 570 18.94 -37.51 29.69
C TYR A 570 18.30 -38.90 29.74
N ILE A 571 18.34 -39.55 30.91
CA ILE A 571 17.77 -40.89 31.11
C ILE A 571 16.27 -40.81 31.47
N ASP A 572 15.82 -39.68 32.01
CA ASP A 572 14.49 -39.48 32.57
C ASP A 572 13.41 -39.09 31.55
N GLN A 573 13.70 -39.26 30.25
CA GLN A 573 12.79 -39.04 29.13
C GLN A 573 12.27 -37.59 29.00
N ARG A 574 12.91 -36.61 29.65
CA ARG A 574 12.44 -35.22 29.60
C ARG A 574 12.51 -34.61 28.20
N ILE A 575 13.43 -35.10 27.36
CA ILE A 575 13.59 -34.65 25.97
C ILE A 575 12.48 -35.21 25.10
N GLU A 576 12.20 -36.51 25.23
CA GLU A 576 11.15 -37.23 24.51
C GLU A 576 9.77 -36.63 24.81
N ASN A 577 9.50 -36.37 26.09
CA ASN A 577 8.25 -35.71 26.52
C ASN A 577 8.10 -34.30 25.95
N LEU A 578 9.20 -33.53 25.85
CA LEU A 578 9.18 -32.21 25.23
C LEU A 578 8.96 -32.30 23.73
N GLU A 579 9.65 -33.23 23.06
CA GLU A 579 9.53 -33.47 21.61
C GLU A 579 8.11 -33.89 21.21
N GLU A 580 7.45 -34.74 22.01
CA GLU A 580 6.06 -35.14 21.77
C GLU A 580 5.13 -33.92 21.77
N ARG A 581 5.28 -33.00 22.73
CA ARG A 581 4.52 -31.75 22.80
C ARG A 581 4.86 -30.80 21.64
N ILE A 582 6.13 -30.70 21.27
CA ILE A 582 6.55 -29.92 20.10
C ILE A 582 5.89 -30.47 18.83
N ASN A 583 5.86 -31.80 18.66
CA ASN A 583 5.22 -32.44 17.51
C ASN A 583 3.71 -32.17 17.49
N LEU A 584 3.03 -32.25 18.64
CA LEU A 584 1.61 -31.94 18.76
C LEU A 584 1.31 -30.49 18.36
N LEU A 585 2.07 -29.53 18.88
CA LEU A 585 1.92 -28.11 18.56
C LEU A 585 2.27 -27.82 17.09
N ALA A 586 3.31 -28.47 16.56
CA ALA A 586 3.73 -28.32 15.16
C ALA A 586 2.67 -28.85 14.18
N ASN A 587 2.00 -29.95 14.53
CA ASN A 587 0.87 -30.45 13.78
C ASN A 587 -0.31 -29.47 13.86
N HIS A 588 -0.60 -28.92 15.05
CA HIS A 588 -1.68 -27.95 15.23
C HIS A 588 -1.51 -26.71 14.33
N LEU A 589 -0.31 -26.11 14.31
CA LEU A 589 -0.01 -24.95 13.46
C LEU A 589 -0.29 -25.23 11.98
N GLN A 590 -0.01 -26.45 11.53
CA GLN A 590 -0.27 -26.87 10.15
C GLN A 590 -1.75 -27.11 9.85
N THR A 591 -2.54 -27.58 10.82
CA THR A 591 -3.91 -28.04 10.58
C THR A 591 -5.00 -27.03 10.94
N TYR A 592 -4.75 -26.10 11.88
CA TYR A 592 -5.80 -25.21 12.38
C TYR A 592 -6.24 -24.16 11.36
N LYS A 593 -5.27 -23.52 10.70
CA LYS A 593 -5.49 -22.59 9.58
C LYS A 593 -4.45 -22.83 8.47
N PRO A 594 -4.62 -23.91 7.70
CA PRO A 594 -3.57 -24.41 6.81
C PRO A 594 -3.20 -23.41 5.71
N GLN A 595 -4.16 -22.65 5.17
CA GLN A 595 -3.93 -21.69 4.09
C GLN A 595 -3.07 -20.51 4.56
N THR A 596 -3.51 -19.78 5.58
CA THR A 596 -2.78 -18.62 6.10
C THR A 596 -1.42 -18.99 6.69
N TRP A 597 -1.32 -20.14 7.36
CA TRP A 597 -0.06 -20.67 7.85
C TRP A 597 0.91 -20.95 6.70
N LYS A 598 0.45 -21.69 5.68
CA LYS A 598 1.25 -22.01 4.51
C LYS A 598 1.71 -20.75 3.78
N GLU A 599 0.82 -19.77 3.59
CA GLU A 599 1.17 -18.50 2.95
C GLU A 599 2.25 -17.76 3.75
N LEU A 600 2.11 -17.63 5.08
CA LEU A 600 3.12 -17.00 5.92
C LEU A 600 4.51 -17.63 5.74
N ILE A 601 4.60 -18.97 5.77
CA ILE A 601 5.87 -19.67 5.59
C ILE A 601 6.41 -19.48 4.18
N GLU A 602 5.57 -19.68 3.15
CA GLU A 602 6.00 -19.55 1.75
C GLU A 602 6.52 -18.15 1.42
N ARG A 603 5.87 -17.11 1.95
CA ARG A 603 6.29 -15.71 1.79
C ARG A 603 7.66 -15.47 2.43
N VAL A 604 7.88 -15.97 3.64
CA VAL A 604 9.21 -15.87 4.27
C VAL A 604 10.28 -16.59 3.46
N VAL A 605 9.98 -17.76 2.89
CA VAL A 605 10.90 -18.48 1.99
C VAL A 605 11.18 -17.69 0.71
N ASP A 606 10.15 -17.06 0.12
CA ASP A 606 10.29 -16.23 -1.08
C ASP A 606 11.21 -15.02 -0.84
N ALA A 607 11.13 -14.40 0.35
CA ALA A 607 12.04 -13.34 0.76
C ALA A 607 13.48 -13.81 0.96
N LEU A 608 13.69 -15.02 1.49
CA LEU A 608 15.02 -15.64 1.58
C LEU A 608 15.60 -16.00 0.19
N LYS A 609 14.73 -16.31 -0.77
CA LYS A 609 15.07 -16.54 -2.19
C LYS A 609 15.22 -15.24 -2.98
N GLU A 610 14.85 -14.10 -2.40
CA GLU A 610 14.82 -12.79 -3.06
C GLU A 610 13.90 -12.78 -4.31
N THR A 611 12.79 -13.53 -4.25
CA THR A 611 11.82 -13.66 -5.35
C THR A 611 10.47 -13.05 -4.96
N TYR A 612 10.10 -11.89 -5.51
CA TYR A 612 8.84 -11.22 -5.17
C TYR A 612 7.69 -11.71 -6.05
N ILE A 613 6.72 -12.39 -5.45
CA ILE A 613 5.50 -12.85 -6.14
C ILE A 613 4.42 -11.78 -6.02
N GLN A 614 4.07 -11.15 -7.15
CA GLN A 614 3.14 -10.01 -7.23
C GLN A 614 1.66 -10.38 -6.99
N GLU A 615 1.32 -11.67 -7.09
CA GLU A 615 -0.06 -12.14 -6.90
C GLU A 615 -0.24 -12.71 -5.48
N PRO A 616 -1.32 -12.34 -4.77
CA PRO A 616 -1.70 -13.01 -3.54
C PRO A 616 -2.19 -14.44 -3.85
N ASN A 617 -1.68 -15.44 -3.14
CA ASN A 617 -2.09 -16.83 -3.31
C ASN A 617 -3.43 -17.00 -2.59
N GLN A 618 -4.56 -16.73 -3.27
CA GLN A 618 -5.91 -16.78 -2.68
C GLN A 618 -6.02 -15.96 -1.38
N ILE A 619 -6.38 -14.68 -1.50
CA ILE A 619 -6.80 -13.93 -0.32
C ILE A 619 -8.09 -14.60 0.16
N ASP A 620 -8.05 -15.28 1.32
CA ASP A 620 -9.28 -15.70 1.99
C ASP A 620 -10.15 -14.45 2.16
N GLU A 621 -11.33 -14.44 1.55
CA GLU A 621 -12.35 -13.43 1.80
C GLU A 621 -12.65 -13.49 3.30
N GLN A 622 -12.22 -12.44 4.04
CA GLN A 622 -12.43 -12.33 5.49
C GLN A 622 -13.90 -12.23 5.84
#